data_AF-A0A538DD86-F1
#
_entry.id   AF-A0A538DD86-F1
#
_cell.length_a   1.000
_cell.length_b   1.000
_cell.length_c   1.000
_cell.angle_alpha   90.00
_cell.angle_beta   90.00
_cell.angle_gamma   90.00
#
_symmetry.space_group_name_H-M   'P 1'
#
loop_
_entity.id
_entity.type
_entity.pdbx_description
1 polymer ?
#
loop_
_entity_poly.entity_id
_entity_poly.type
_entity_poly.pdbx_seq_one_letter_code
_entity_poly.pdbx_strand_id
1 'polypeptide(L)'
;MSRAAALLGAGTVAAAGCGTGSSDYAGISREGALERAAQAVYSATSDRADPLYGHRLGLVSLVRGRNLAGDRAWFARYEDVQTGDRLCVWVNGHLLGSDTNIRPCPRSPGPPPPPPPPPPVA
;
A
#
# COMPACT_ATOMS: atom_id res chain seq x y z
N MET A 1 14.10 -64.76 -5.19
CA MET A 1 13.26 -63.64 -4.73
C MET A 1 13.69 -63.38 -3.29
N SER A 2 14.42 -62.32 -2.97
CA SER A 2 13.82 -61.00 -2.74
C SER A 2 14.88 -59.89 -2.85
N ARG A 3 14.47 -58.82 -3.54
CA ARG A 3 15.10 -57.50 -3.52
C ARG A 3 14.50 -56.67 -2.39
N ALA A 4 15.19 -55.55 -2.13
CA ALA A 4 14.71 -54.28 -1.60
C ALA A 4 15.00 -54.04 -0.11
N ALA A 5 15.37 -52.84 0.30
CA ALA A 5 15.87 -51.66 -0.40
C ALA A 5 16.37 -50.72 0.71
N ALA A 6 17.39 -49.93 0.38
CA ALA A 6 18.10 -49.05 1.29
C ALA A 6 17.18 -48.00 1.93
N LEU A 7 17.41 -47.82 3.24
CA LEU A 7 17.16 -46.61 4.01
C LEU A 7 17.80 -45.41 3.32
N LEU A 8 17.06 -44.32 3.11
CA LEU A 8 17.62 -42.97 3.05
C LEU A 8 16.52 -41.99 3.44
N GLY A 9 16.77 -41.28 4.55
CA GLY A 9 15.83 -40.41 5.23
C GLY A 9 15.30 -39.30 4.34
N ALA A 10 13.98 -39.19 4.30
CA ALA A 10 13.31 -37.95 3.94
C ALA A 10 13.26 -37.09 5.19
N GLY A 11 14.14 -36.09 5.24
CA GLY A 11 14.11 -35.04 6.25
C GLY A 11 12.74 -34.37 6.26
N THR A 12 12.16 -34.28 7.45
CA THR A 12 11.01 -33.45 7.76
C THR A 12 11.35 -32.00 7.43
N VAL A 13 10.88 -31.52 6.29
CA VAL A 13 10.88 -30.08 6.01
C VAL A 13 9.83 -29.49 6.94
N ALA A 14 10.28 -29.00 8.09
CA ALA A 14 9.48 -28.15 8.95
C ALA A 14 9.06 -26.93 8.14
N ALA A 15 7.76 -26.83 7.83
CA ALA A 15 7.13 -25.61 7.36
C ALA A 15 7.20 -24.59 8.50
N ALA A 16 8.34 -23.92 8.62
CA ALA A 16 8.53 -22.80 9.52
C ALA A 16 7.80 -21.57 8.95
N GLY A 17 6.68 -21.21 9.57
CA GLY A 17 6.04 -19.89 9.47
C GLY A 17 5.30 -19.63 8.16
N CYS A 18 4.17 -18.94 8.11
CA CYS A 18 3.45 -18.16 9.10
C CYS A 18 1.96 -18.30 8.78
N GLY A 19 1.11 -18.33 9.81
CA GLY A 19 -0.31 -18.10 9.63
C GLY A 19 -0.51 -16.69 9.06
N THR A 20 -0.64 -16.58 7.74
CA THR A 20 -0.99 -15.32 7.09
C THR A 20 -2.50 -15.19 7.16
N GLY A 21 -2.99 -14.61 8.26
CA GLY A 21 -4.31 -14.00 8.28
C GLY A 21 -4.36 -13.03 7.11
N SER A 22 -4.95 -13.46 5.99
CA SER A 22 -5.03 -12.69 4.77
C SER A 22 -5.87 -11.47 5.07
N SER A 23 -5.18 -10.39 5.40
CA SER A 23 -5.74 -9.06 5.66
C SER A 23 -6.05 -8.39 4.32
N ASP A 24 -6.64 -9.17 3.41
CA ASP A 24 -7.04 -8.72 2.10
C ASP A 24 -8.05 -7.60 2.30
N TYR A 25 -7.76 -6.49 1.65
CA TYR A 25 -8.62 -5.33 1.67
C TYR A 25 -8.79 -4.87 0.23
N ALA A 26 -10.02 -4.51 -0.14
CA ALA A 26 -10.35 -4.18 -1.52
C ALA A 26 -10.06 -5.30 -2.54
N GLY A 27 -9.96 -6.57 -2.12
CA GLY A 27 -9.65 -7.69 -3.02
C GLY A 27 -8.16 -7.87 -3.34
N ILE A 28 -7.26 -7.23 -2.58
CA ILE A 28 -5.80 -7.46 -2.66
C ILE A 28 -5.17 -7.51 -1.26
N SER A 29 -4.10 -8.29 -1.13
CA SER A 29 -3.25 -8.29 0.06
C SER A 29 -2.51 -6.97 0.22
N ARG A 30 -2.04 -6.71 1.44
CA ARG A 30 -1.24 -5.52 1.75
C ARG A 30 0.04 -5.48 0.91
N GLU A 31 0.70 -6.63 0.78
CA GLU A 31 1.93 -6.80 0.03
C GLU A 31 1.69 -6.56 -1.47
N GLY A 32 0.62 -7.13 -2.03
CA GLY A 32 0.24 -6.87 -3.42
C GLY A 32 -0.12 -5.39 -3.67
N ALA A 33 -0.68 -4.71 -2.66
CA ALA A 33 -0.92 -3.28 -2.74
C ALA A 33 0.38 -2.46 -2.75
N LEU A 34 1.36 -2.81 -1.92
CA LEU A 34 2.68 -2.17 -1.90
C LEU A 34 3.40 -2.35 -3.24
N GLU A 35 3.41 -3.56 -3.78
CA GLU A 35 4.08 -3.88 -5.05
C GLU A 35 3.49 -3.08 -6.20
N ARG A 36 2.15 -3.03 -6.31
CA ARG A 36 1.47 -2.21 -7.33
C ARG A 36 1.72 -0.71 -7.15
N ALA A 37 1.74 -0.22 -5.92
CA ALA A 37 2.05 1.19 -5.66
C ALA A 37 3.49 1.53 -6.05
N ALA A 38 4.44 0.66 -5.70
CA ALA A 38 5.85 0.81 -6.06
C ALA A 38 6.05 0.80 -7.58
N GLN A 39 5.36 -0.09 -8.30
CA GLN A 39 5.40 -0.13 -9.76
C GLN A 39 4.86 1.17 -10.38
N ALA A 40 3.73 1.70 -9.89
CA ALA A 40 3.18 2.96 -10.37
C ALA A 40 4.15 4.13 -10.17
N VAL A 41 4.76 4.21 -8.98
CA VAL A 41 5.80 5.21 -8.65
C VAL A 41 7.04 5.04 -9.53
N TYR A 42 7.50 3.82 -9.73
CA TYR A 42 8.66 3.55 -10.58
C TYR A 42 8.42 4.00 -12.02
N SER A 43 7.24 3.68 -12.58
CA SER A 43 6.85 4.15 -13.92
C SER A 43 6.84 5.67 -14.01
N ALA A 44 6.20 6.37 -13.06
CA ALA A 44 6.12 7.83 -13.05
C ALA A 44 7.50 8.50 -12.88
N THR A 45 8.36 7.96 -12.02
CA THR A 45 9.70 8.52 -11.78
C THR A 45 10.71 8.20 -12.88
N SER A 46 10.41 7.22 -13.75
CA SER A 46 11.28 6.79 -14.85
C SER A 46 10.84 7.28 -16.22
N ASP A 47 9.59 7.71 -16.38
CA ASP A 47 9.06 8.25 -17.64
C ASP A 47 9.34 9.74 -17.76
N ARG A 48 10.07 10.14 -18.81
CA ARG A 48 10.41 11.55 -19.08
C ARG A 48 9.21 12.44 -19.42
N ALA A 49 8.09 11.84 -19.79
CA ALA A 49 6.85 12.57 -20.03
C ALA A 49 6.10 12.90 -18.72
N ASP A 50 6.45 12.24 -17.62
CA ASP A 50 5.79 12.44 -16.33
C ASP A 50 6.46 13.59 -15.54
N PRO A 51 5.68 14.47 -14.88
CA PRO A 51 6.23 15.52 -14.02
C PRO A 51 7.06 15.00 -12.85
N LEU A 52 6.93 13.72 -12.47
CA LEU A 52 7.71 13.07 -11.42
C LEU A 52 9.04 12.47 -11.93
N TYR A 53 9.39 12.66 -13.20
CA TYR A 53 10.64 12.14 -13.75
C TYR A 53 11.87 12.57 -12.94
N GLY A 54 12.65 11.60 -12.49
CA GLY A 54 13.86 11.85 -11.70
C GLY A 54 13.60 12.21 -10.23
N HIS A 55 12.33 12.27 -9.80
CA HIS A 55 11.98 12.47 -8.40
C HIS A 55 12.23 11.20 -7.57
N ARG A 56 12.67 11.38 -6.32
CA ARG A 56 12.89 10.26 -5.39
C ARG A 56 11.75 10.21 -4.38
N LEU A 57 10.84 9.26 -4.56
CA LEU A 57 9.70 9.08 -3.69
C LEU A 57 9.99 8.01 -2.61
N GLY A 58 9.91 8.41 -1.34
CA GLY A 58 10.00 7.52 -0.19
C GLY A 58 8.62 7.09 0.29
N LEU A 59 8.38 5.79 0.45
CA LEU A 59 7.12 5.29 1.02
C LEU A 59 7.04 5.65 2.51
N VAL A 60 6.02 6.42 2.88
CA VAL A 60 5.76 6.83 4.27
C VAL A 60 4.82 5.87 4.97
N SER A 61 3.73 5.49 4.32
CA SER A 61 2.71 4.64 4.93
C SER A 61 1.80 3.99 3.90
N LEU A 62 1.33 2.78 4.20
CA LEU A 62 0.23 2.14 3.47
C LEU A 62 -0.97 2.01 4.43
N VAL A 63 -2.09 2.63 4.08
CA VAL A 63 -3.32 2.63 4.88
C VAL A 63 -4.51 2.12 4.09
N ARG A 64 -5.53 1.61 4.78
CA ARG A 64 -6.81 1.24 4.19
C ARG A 64 -7.68 2.48 4.06
N GLY A 65 -8.38 2.66 2.95
CA GLY A 65 -9.28 3.80 2.75
C GLY A 65 -10.27 3.58 1.62
N ARG A 66 -10.83 4.67 1.08
CA ARG A 66 -11.71 4.62 -0.09
C ARG A 66 -11.24 5.52 -1.23
N ASN A 67 -11.27 5.05 -2.47
CA ASN A 67 -10.92 5.86 -3.65
C ASN A 67 -11.89 7.06 -3.84
N LEU A 68 -11.65 7.88 -4.87
CA LEU A 68 -12.51 9.02 -5.18
C LEU A 68 -13.95 8.63 -5.58
N ALA A 69 -14.16 7.39 -6.03
CA ALA A 69 -15.48 6.83 -6.32
C ALA A 69 -16.20 6.26 -5.08
N GLY A 70 -15.53 6.21 -3.92
CA GLY A 70 -16.06 5.66 -2.67
C GLY A 70 -15.81 4.16 -2.46
N ASP A 71 -15.14 3.48 -3.39
CA ASP A 71 -14.78 2.06 -3.26
C ASP A 71 -13.61 1.86 -2.31
N ARG A 72 -13.59 0.71 -1.64
CA ARG A 72 -12.45 0.30 -0.81
C ARG A 72 -11.18 0.28 -1.67
N ALA A 73 -10.12 0.90 -1.19
CA ALA A 73 -8.82 0.93 -1.86
C ALA A 73 -7.68 1.03 -0.84
N TRP A 74 -6.52 0.50 -1.19
CA TRP A 74 -5.30 0.77 -0.43
C TRP A 74 -4.72 2.13 -0.83
N PHE A 75 -4.19 2.84 0.15
CA PHE A 75 -3.61 4.17 0.02
C PHE A 75 -2.13 4.11 0.38
N ALA A 76 -1.27 4.14 -0.63
CA ALA A 76 0.16 4.28 -0.42
C ALA A 76 0.52 5.76 -0.44
N ARG A 77 1.03 6.26 0.69
CA ARG A 77 1.51 7.63 0.82
C ARG A 77 3.02 7.64 0.64
N TYR A 78 3.47 8.44 -0.31
CA TYR A 78 4.85 8.73 -0.59
C TYR A 78 5.17 10.17 -0.22
N GLU A 79 6.44 10.41 0.06
CA GLU A 79 7.01 11.73 0.25
C GLU A 79 8.14 11.90 -0.75
N ASP A 80 8.12 13.02 -1.45
CA ASP A 80 9.20 13.43 -2.31
C ASP A 80 10.38 13.88 -1.46
N VAL A 81 11.50 13.17 -1.56
CA VAL A 81 12.71 13.47 -0.77
C VAL A 81 13.36 14.79 -1.20
N GLN A 82 13.08 15.28 -2.42
CA GLN A 82 13.64 16.52 -2.95
C GLN A 82 12.80 17.74 -2.57
N THR A 83 11.47 17.65 -2.65
CA THR A 83 10.58 18.80 -2.39
C THR A 83 9.90 18.76 -1.03
N GLY A 84 9.82 17.59 -0.39
CA GLY A 84 9.00 17.35 0.81
C GLY A 84 7.51 17.18 0.53
N ASP A 85 7.10 17.15 -0.75
CA ASP A 85 5.70 17.01 -1.12
C ASP A 85 5.16 15.61 -0.83
N ARG A 86 3.90 15.52 -0.42
CA ARG A 86 3.24 14.24 -0.13
C ARG A 86 2.33 13.83 -1.26
N LEU A 87 2.65 12.68 -1.84
CA LEU A 87 1.94 12.08 -2.96
C LEU A 87 1.22 10.82 -2.50
N CYS A 88 0.02 10.59 -3.02
CA CYS A 88 -0.81 9.45 -2.69
C CYS A 88 -1.08 8.63 -3.95
N VAL A 89 -1.00 7.31 -3.78
CA VAL A 89 -1.28 6.32 -4.81
C VAL A 89 -2.42 5.43 -4.34
N TRP A 90 -3.48 5.37 -5.15
CA TRP A 90 -4.63 4.50 -4.91
C TRP A 90 -4.43 3.16 -5.61
N VAL A 91 -4.51 2.08 -4.85
CA VAL A 91 -4.41 0.72 -5.37
C VAL A 91 -5.75 0.02 -5.20
N ASN A 92 -6.26 -0.55 -6.30
CA ASN A 92 -7.62 -1.09 -6.51
C ASN A 92 -8.72 -0.05 -6.77
N GLY A 93 -8.39 1.24 -6.89
CA GLY A 93 -9.29 2.22 -7.48
C GLY A 93 -9.07 2.25 -8.98
N HIS A 94 -10.07 1.83 -9.76
CA HIS A 94 -10.09 2.11 -11.19
C HIS A 94 -10.17 3.64 -11.35
N LEU A 95 -9.05 4.31 -11.62
CA LEU A 95 -9.12 5.66 -12.19
C LEU A 95 -9.47 5.45 -13.65
N LEU A 96 -10.74 5.69 -13.96
CA LEU A 96 -11.27 5.75 -15.31
C LEU A 96 -10.45 6.75 -16.11
N GLY A 97 -9.52 6.22 -16.91
CA GLY A 97 -8.75 7.01 -17.87
C GLY A 97 -7.64 7.86 -17.26
N SER A 98 -6.48 7.78 -17.91
CA SER A 98 -5.41 8.77 -17.89
C SER A 98 -4.46 8.76 -16.69
N ASP A 99 -3.21 8.42 -17.03
CA ASP A 99 -1.98 9.08 -16.65
C ASP A 99 -1.83 9.38 -15.14
N THR A 100 -1.08 8.48 -14.52
CA THR A 100 -0.54 8.58 -13.17
C THR A 100 -1.60 8.59 -12.05
N ASN A 101 -1.83 7.42 -11.45
CA ASN A 101 -2.60 7.23 -10.20
C ASN A 101 -1.96 7.95 -8.97
N ILE A 102 -0.99 8.82 -9.19
CA ILE A 102 -0.18 9.52 -8.20
C ILE A 102 -0.64 10.97 -8.18
N ARG A 103 -1.31 11.38 -7.11
CA ARG A 103 -1.77 12.77 -6.94
C ARG A 103 -1.33 13.32 -5.59
N PRO A 104 -1.31 14.65 -5.39
CA PRO A 104 -1.17 15.21 -4.06
C PRO A 104 -2.15 14.54 -3.11
N CYS A 105 -1.66 14.12 -1.95
CA CYS A 105 -2.54 13.51 -0.96
C CYS A 105 -3.68 14.48 -0.62
N PRO A 106 -4.94 14.00 -0.54
CA PRO A 106 -5.99 14.83 0.02
C PRO A 106 -5.51 15.27 1.40
N ARG A 107 -5.65 16.58 1.70
CA ARG A 107 -5.37 17.08 3.05
C ARG A 107 -6.20 16.21 3.98
N SER A 108 -5.53 15.43 4.82
CA SER A 108 -6.23 14.61 5.81
C SER A 108 -7.18 15.54 6.55
N PRO A 109 -8.48 15.23 6.68
CA PRO A 109 -9.31 16.00 7.59
C PRO A 109 -8.58 15.96 8.93
N GLY A 110 -8.22 17.13 9.46
CA GLY A 110 -7.56 17.20 10.76
C GLY A 110 -8.36 16.41 11.80
N PRO A 111 -7.74 16.02 12.92
CA PRO A 111 -8.49 15.41 14.01
C PRO A 111 -9.74 16.25 14.29
N PRO A 112 -10.90 15.61 14.56
CA PRO A 112 -12.11 16.36 14.87
C PRO A 112 -11.80 17.37 15.99
N PRO A 113 -12.37 18.59 15.94
CA PRO A 113 -12.17 19.55 17.01
C PRO A 113 -12.53 18.90 18.35
N PRO A 114 -11.79 19.20 19.44
CA PRO A 114 -12.14 18.69 20.75
C PRO A 114 -13.59 19.08 21.09
N PRO A 115 -14.33 18.23 21.82
CA PRO A 115 -15.67 18.59 22.28
C PRO A 115 -15.61 19.88 23.11
N PRO A 116 -16.66 20.72 23.07
CA PRO A 116 -16.73 21.90 23.93
C PRO A 116 -16.63 21.50 25.41
N PRO A 117 -16.02 22.34 26.26
CA PRO A 117 -15.99 22.08 27.70
C PRO A 117 -17.43 22.01 28.26
N PRO A 118 -17.66 21.19 29.30
CA PRO A 118 -18.96 21.16 29.97
C PRO A 118 -19.29 22.55 30.56
N PRO A 119 -20.59 22.91 30.65
CA PRO A 119 -21.00 24.14 31.31
C PRO A 119 -20.56 24.12 32.78
N PRO A 120 -20.22 25.29 33.38
CA PRO A 120 -19.92 25.36 34.80
C PRO A 120 -21.14 24.90 35.62
N VAL A 121 -20.90 24.01 36.58
CA VAL A 121 -21.92 23.59 37.55
C VAL A 121 -22.17 24.78 38.48
N ALA A 122 -23.43 25.23 38.53
CA ALA A 122 -23.91 26.28 39.43
C ALA A 122 -24.09 25.76 40.86
#